data_AF-A0A9C9S7M6-F1
#
_entry.id   AF-A0A9C9S7M6-F1
#
_cell.length_a   1.000
_cell.length_b   1.000
_cell.length_c   1.000
_cell.angle_alpha   90.00
_cell.angle_beta   90.00
_cell.angle_gamma   90.00
#
_symmetry.space_group_name_H-M   'P 1'
#
loop_
_entity.id
_entity.type
_entity.pdbx_description
1 polymer ?
#
loop_
_entity_poly.entity_id
_entity_poly.type
_entity_poly.pdbx_seq_one_letter_code
_entity_poly.pdbx_strand_id
1 'polypeptide(L)'
;MNDTLTEPRNVDGGEIAKFSELASRWWDRESEFKPLHEINPLRLEYIDGIADLEGKQVVDIGCGGGILSESMALRGAEVTGIDMAEASLSVARLHQLESGVQVDYRQATAEKLAEEMPERFDIITCMEM
;
A
#
# COMPACT_ATOMS: atom_id res chain seq x y z
N MET A 1 -6.02 -32.14 -24.59
CA MET A 1 -5.46 -30.81 -24.89
C MET A 1 -5.76 -29.96 -23.67
N ASN A 2 -4.81 -29.87 -22.73
CA ASN A 2 -4.95 -29.01 -21.55
C ASN A 2 -4.55 -27.60 -21.97
N ASP A 3 -5.55 -26.79 -22.28
CA ASP A 3 -5.38 -25.36 -22.39
C ASP A 3 -5.40 -24.83 -20.96
N THR A 4 -4.22 -24.80 -20.33
CA THR A 4 -4.04 -24.08 -19.07
C THR A 4 -4.15 -22.61 -19.44
N LEU A 5 -5.37 -22.07 -19.38
CA LEU A 5 -5.60 -20.63 -19.38
C LEU A 5 -4.72 -20.06 -18.27
N THR A 6 -3.58 -19.48 -18.67
CA THR A 6 -2.77 -18.67 -17.77
C THR A 6 -3.69 -17.52 -17.38
N GLU A 7 -4.03 -17.44 -16.09
CA GLU A 7 -4.89 -16.36 -15.63
C GLU A 7 -4.30 -15.02 -16.10
N PRO A 8 -5.13 -14.14 -16.67
CA PRO A 8 -4.66 -12.84 -17.11
C PRO A 8 -4.06 -12.12 -15.90
N ARG A 9 -2.74 -11.92 -15.91
CA ARG A 9 -2.03 -11.16 -14.90
C ARG A 9 -2.44 -9.70 -15.06
N ASN A 10 -3.24 -9.18 -14.13
CA ASN A 10 -3.62 -7.77 -14.07
C ASN A 10 -2.49 -6.92 -13.48
N VAL A 11 -1.32 -6.97 -14.12
CA VAL A 11 -0.08 -6.36 -13.64
C VAL A 11 0.74 -5.89 -14.83
N ASP A 12 1.15 -4.62 -14.82
CA ASP A 12 2.10 -4.08 -15.81
C ASP A 12 3.53 -4.12 -15.25
N GLY A 13 4.39 -4.94 -15.85
CA GLY A 13 5.79 -5.07 -15.44
C GLY A 13 6.63 -3.82 -15.67
N GLY A 14 6.25 -2.97 -16.64
CA GLY A 14 6.93 -1.70 -16.92
C GLY A 14 6.71 -0.68 -15.80
N GLU A 15 5.48 -0.55 -15.30
CA GLU A 15 5.18 0.33 -14.16
C GLU A 15 5.84 -0.19 -12.88
N ILE A 16 5.84 -1.50 -12.61
CA ILE A 16 6.57 -2.09 -11.48
C ILE A 16 8.06 -1.73 -11.53
N ALA A 17 8.69 -1.87 -12.70
CA ALA A 17 10.11 -1.58 -12.87
C ALA A 17 10.41 -0.09 -12.58
N LYS A 18 9.60 0.81 -13.14
CA LYS A 18 9.70 2.25 -12.93
C LYS A 18 9.61 2.65 -11.44
N PHE A 19 8.64 2.11 -10.70
CA PHE A 19 8.55 2.40 -9.26
C PHE A 19 9.68 1.74 -8.47
N SER A 20 10.15 0.57 -8.89
CA SER A 20 11.28 -0.10 -8.25
C SER A 20 12.58 0.69 -8.39
N GLU A 21 12.81 1.36 -9.52
CA GLU A 21 13.98 2.22 -9.73
C GLU A 21 13.99 3.45 -8.81
N LEU A 22 12.80 3.99 -8.51
CA LEU A 22 12.63 5.17 -7.66
C LEU A 22 12.53 4.81 -6.16
N ALA A 23 12.42 3.52 -5.81
CA ALA A 23 11.98 3.09 -4.50
C ALA A 23 12.80 3.67 -3.33
N SER A 24 14.13 3.71 -3.46
CA SER A 24 15.02 4.22 -2.41
C SER A 24 14.77 5.69 -1.99
N ARG A 25 14.03 6.45 -2.81
CA ARG A 25 13.72 7.86 -2.58
C ARG A 25 12.28 8.07 -2.06
N TRP A 26 11.53 7.01 -1.79
CA TRP A 26 10.10 7.10 -1.43
C TRP A 26 9.83 8.03 -0.24
N TRP A 27 10.70 8.01 0.76
CA TRP A 27 10.57 8.82 1.98
C TRP A 27 11.37 10.13 1.95
N ASP A 28 12.07 10.43 0.85
CA ASP A 28 12.63 11.76 0.61
C ASP A 28 11.51 12.73 0.21
N ARG A 29 11.26 13.72 1.07
CA ARG A 29 10.18 14.71 0.92
C ARG A 29 10.41 15.69 -0.23
N GLU A 30 11.60 15.73 -0.81
CA GLU A 30 11.93 16.56 -1.97
C GLU A 30 12.14 15.73 -3.25
N SER A 31 11.77 14.46 -3.24
CA SER A 31 11.85 13.54 -4.39
C SER A 31 10.67 13.64 -5.35
N GLU A 32 10.62 12.73 -6.31
CA GLU A 32 9.49 12.47 -7.21
C GLU A 32 8.19 12.17 -6.43
N PHE A 33 8.29 11.70 -5.18
CA PHE A 33 7.15 11.40 -4.32
C PHE A 33 6.73 12.56 -3.42
N LYS A 34 7.35 13.74 -3.54
CA LYS A 34 6.95 14.97 -2.82
C LYS A 34 5.44 15.23 -2.86
N PRO A 35 4.74 15.14 -4.01
CA PRO A 35 3.29 15.35 -4.03
C PRO A 35 2.52 14.38 -3.14
N LEU A 36 2.99 13.13 -3.00
CA LEU A 36 2.37 12.15 -2.11
C LEU A 36 2.55 12.53 -0.64
N HIS A 37 3.71 13.05 -0.26
CA HIS A 37 3.95 13.56 1.10
C HIS A 37 3.07 14.77 1.41
N GLU A 38 2.95 15.71 0.45
CA GLU A 38 2.17 16.93 0.62
C GLU A 38 0.66 16.67 0.68
N ILE A 39 0.14 15.75 -0.14
CA ILE A 39 -1.29 15.40 -0.12
C ILE A 39 -1.68 14.51 1.06
N ASN A 40 -0.72 13.79 1.66
CA ASN A 40 -1.02 12.75 2.65
C ASN A 40 -1.84 13.22 3.86
N PRO A 41 -1.53 14.37 4.50
CA PRO A 41 -2.33 14.85 5.62
C PRO A 41 -3.80 15.07 5.24
N LEU A 42 -4.06 15.64 4.06
CA LEU A 42 -5.42 15.93 3.59
C LEU A 42 -6.22 14.65 3.31
N ARG A 43 -5.64 13.68 2.59
CA ARG A 43 -6.34 12.41 2.31
C ARG A 43 -6.53 11.57 3.58
N LEU A 44 -5.57 11.59 4.51
CA LEU A 44 -5.69 10.90 5.79
C LEU A 44 -6.84 11.49 6.61
N GLU A 45 -6.91 12.82 6.73
CA GLU A 45 -8.01 13.49 7.44
C GLU A 45 -9.38 13.21 6.79
N TYR A 46 -9.44 13.18 5.46
CA TYR A 46 -10.67 12.82 4.75
C TYR A 46 -11.11 11.38 5.06
N ILE A 47 -10.19 10.42 5.01
CA ILE A 47 -10.48 9.00 5.30
C ILE A 47 -10.93 8.84 6.76
N ASP A 48 -10.16 9.38 7.70
CA ASP A 48 -10.43 9.29 9.14
C ASP A 48 -11.77 9.95 9.51
N GLY A 49 -12.06 11.11 8.92
CA GLY A 49 -13.31 11.83 9.16
C GLY A 49 -14.58 11.13 8.64
N ILE A 50 -14.44 10.18 7.71
CA ILE A 50 -15.58 9.41 7.17
C ILE A 50 -15.70 8.04 7.85
N ALA A 51 -14.57 7.37 8.08
CA ALA A 51 -14.56 5.95 8.40
C ALA A 51 -14.12 5.62 9.83
N ASP A 52 -13.56 6.59 10.58
CA ASP A 52 -13.02 6.44 11.93
C ASP A 52 -11.99 5.30 12.02
N LEU A 53 -10.71 5.61 11.81
CA LEU A 53 -9.67 4.60 11.59
C LEU A 53 -9.35 3.76 12.84
N GLU A 54 -9.64 4.26 14.04
CA GLU A 54 -9.23 3.63 15.29
C GLU A 54 -9.84 2.22 15.43
N GLY A 55 -8.97 1.21 15.56
CA GLY A 55 -9.36 -0.19 15.72
C GLY A 55 -9.95 -0.86 14.49
N LYS A 56 -9.90 -0.23 13.30
CA LYS A 56 -10.41 -0.81 12.04
C LYS A 56 -9.38 -1.70 11.36
N GLN A 57 -9.85 -2.76 10.71
CA GLN A 57 -9.05 -3.53 9.76
C GLN A 57 -9.04 -2.82 8.41
N VAL A 58 -7.87 -2.37 7.97
CA VAL A 58 -7.71 -1.57 6.76
C VAL A 58 -6.78 -2.27 5.78
N VAL A 59 -7.12 -2.24 4.49
CA VAL A 59 -6.18 -2.59 3.42
C VAL A 59 -5.88 -1.38 2.55
N ASP A 60 -4.59 -1.19 2.27
CA ASP A 60 -4.08 -0.20 1.33
C ASP A 60 -3.55 -0.89 0.06
N ILE A 61 -4.31 -0.79 -1.04
CA ILE A 61 -4.02 -1.42 -2.34
C ILE A 61 -3.11 -0.49 -3.14
N GLY A 62 -1.94 -1.00 -3.56
CA GLY A 62 -0.91 -0.19 -4.21
C GLY A 62 -0.17 0.69 -3.19
N CYS A 63 0.14 0.14 -2.02
CA CYS A 63 0.69 0.90 -0.90
C CYS A 63 2.09 1.50 -1.16
N GLY A 64 2.82 1.00 -2.15
CA GLY A 64 4.16 1.45 -2.50
C GLY A 64 5.11 1.43 -1.31
N GLY A 65 5.74 2.57 -1.05
CA GLY A 65 6.66 2.76 0.09
C GLY A 65 5.97 3.02 1.43
N GLY A 66 4.63 2.94 1.51
CA GLY A 66 3.92 2.87 2.79
C GLY A 66 3.47 4.19 3.41
N ILE A 67 3.55 5.33 2.69
CA ILE A 67 3.22 6.66 3.25
C ILE A 67 1.82 6.70 3.89
N LEU A 68 0.79 6.26 3.15
CA LEU A 68 -0.58 6.27 3.65
C LEU A 68 -0.79 5.15 4.69
N SER A 69 -0.26 3.95 4.43
CA SER A 69 -0.44 2.79 5.30
C SER A 69 0.13 3.04 6.70
N GLU A 70 1.34 3.58 6.82
CA GLU A 70 1.93 3.96 8.11
C GLU A 70 1.12 5.07 8.80
N SER A 71 0.62 6.03 8.02
CA SER A 71 -0.19 7.14 8.56
C SER A 71 -1.53 6.66 9.14
N MET A 72 -2.17 5.67 8.49
CA MET A 72 -3.39 5.05 9.02
C MET A 72 -3.09 4.19 10.25
N ALA A 73 -1.97 3.47 10.27
CA ALA A 73 -1.55 2.70 11.46
C ALA A 73 -1.28 3.61 12.66
N LEU A 74 -0.69 4.80 12.45
CA LEU A 74 -0.52 5.82 13.49
C LEU A 74 -1.86 6.38 14.03
N ARG A 75 -2.95 6.24 13.28
CA ARG A 75 -4.32 6.56 13.72
C ARG A 75 -4.99 5.40 14.47
N GLY A 76 -4.28 4.29 14.72
CA GLY A 76 -4.78 3.15 15.47
C GLY A 76 -5.47 2.09 14.62
N ALA A 77 -5.38 2.17 13.29
CA ALA A 77 -5.87 1.12 12.40
C ALA A 77 -4.93 -0.11 12.40
N GLU A 78 -5.51 -1.29 12.19
CA GLU A 78 -4.79 -2.52 11.87
C GLU A 78 -4.62 -2.60 10.35
N VAL A 79 -3.45 -2.19 9.85
CA VAL A 79 -3.24 -1.97 8.41
C VAL A 79 -2.51 -3.13 7.74
N THR A 80 -3.07 -3.62 6.63
CA THR A 80 -2.38 -4.44 5.63
C THR A 80 -2.07 -3.59 4.40
N GLY A 81 -0.82 -3.50 3.98
CA GLY A 81 -0.41 -2.83 2.74
C GLY A 81 -0.06 -3.87 1.68
N ILE A 82 -0.63 -3.77 0.48
CA ILE A 82 -0.25 -4.64 -0.65
C ILE A 82 0.33 -3.84 -1.81
N ASP A 83 1.35 -4.39 -2.44
CA ASP A 83 1.92 -3.87 -3.68
C ASP A 83 2.57 -5.01 -4.48
N MET A 84 2.76 -4.84 -5.78
CA MET A 84 3.49 -5.82 -6.60
C MET A 84 4.98 -5.51 -6.72
N ALA A 85 5.40 -4.27 -6.46
CA ALA A 85 6.79 -3.83 -6.49
C ALA A 85 7.51 -4.14 -5.16
N GLU A 86 8.21 -5.28 -5.13
CA GLU A 86 8.95 -5.74 -3.94
C GLU A 86 10.01 -4.75 -3.44
N ALA A 87 10.59 -3.95 -4.34
CA ALA A 87 11.52 -2.89 -3.96
C ALA A 87 10.83 -1.79 -3.14
N SER A 88 9.61 -1.40 -3.51
CA SER A 88 8.80 -0.43 -2.77
C SER A 88 8.41 -0.97 -1.40
N LEU A 89 7.94 -2.22 -1.33
CA LEU A 89 7.60 -2.88 -0.06
C LEU A 89 8.82 -3.02 0.86
N SER A 90 10.01 -3.25 0.31
CA SER A 90 11.25 -3.30 1.09
C SER A 90 11.57 -1.96 1.74
N VAL A 91 11.32 -0.85 1.03
CA VAL A 91 11.45 0.50 1.59
C VAL A 91 10.39 0.78 2.63
N ALA A 92 9.14 0.35 2.41
CA ALA A 92 8.06 0.47 3.39
C ALA A 92 8.39 -0.28 4.70
N ARG A 93 8.83 -1.53 4.59
CA ARG A 93 9.25 -2.33 5.75
C ARG A 93 10.47 -1.75 6.46
N LEU A 94 11.42 -1.17 5.72
CA LEU A 94 12.56 -0.50 6.33
C LEU A 94 12.12 0.73 7.12
N HIS A 95 11.30 1.60 6.52
CA HIS A 95 10.83 2.82 7.18
C HIS A 95 9.93 2.50 8.38
N GLN A 96 9.10 1.45 8.32
CA GLN A 96 8.35 0.95 9.46
C GLN A 96 9.24 0.63 10.67
N LEU A 97 10.43 0.04 10.46
CA LEU A 97 11.37 -0.23 11.54
C LEU A 97 11.92 1.05 12.16
N GLU A 98 12.09 2.10 11.36
CA GLU A 98 12.56 3.42 11.82
C GLU A 98 11.46 4.20 12.56
N SER A 99 10.22 4.14 12.06
CA SER A 99 9.07 4.85 12.65
C SER A 99 8.45 4.12 13.84
N GLY A 100 8.69 2.81 13.97
CA GLY A 100 8.17 1.97 15.06
C GLY A 100 6.69 1.59 14.89
N VAL A 101 6.08 1.92 13.75
CA VAL A 101 4.71 1.51 13.42
C VAL A 101 4.67 0.02 13.08
N GLN A 102 3.46 -0.54 12.97
CA GLN A 102 3.27 -1.93 12.55
C GLN A 102 2.24 -1.97 11.42
N VAL A 103 2.68 -2.38 10.25
CA VAL A 103 1.86 -2.60 9.05
C VAL A 103 2.23 -3.98 8.48
N ASP A 104 1.22 -4.74 8.08
CA ASP A 104 1.43 -6.02 7.40
C ASP A 104 1.63 -5.79 5.89
N TYR A 105 2.88 -5.64 5.47
CA TYR A 105 3.23 -5.44 4.05
C TYR A 105 3.38 -6.76 3.30
N ARG A 106 2.59 -6.95 2.24
CA ARG A 106 2.58 -8.18 1.43
C ARG A 106 2.74 -7.90 -0.06
N GLN A 107 3.53 -8.74 -0.73
CA GLN A 107 3.57 -8.75 -2.18
C GLN A 107 2.40 -9.56 -2.74
N ALA A 108 1.34 -8.88 -3.16
CA ALA A 108 0.11 -9.52 -3.64
C ALA A 108 -0.66 -8.61 -4.58
N THR A 109 -1.45 -9.21 -5.48
CA THR A 109 -2.49 -8.48 -6.22
C THR A 109 -3.75 -8.34 -5.37
N ALA A 110 -4.59 -7.37 -5.72
CA ALA A 110 -5.88 -7.18 -5.06
C ALA A 110 -6.79 -8.40 -5.20
N GLU A 111 -6.79 -9.05 -6.37
CA GLU A 111 -7.57 -10.27 -6.64
C GLU A 111 -7.11 -11.41 -5.74
N LYS A 112 -5.80 -11.61 -5.61
CA LYS A 112 -5.24 -12.64 -4.74
C LYS A 112 -5.60 -12.41 -3.27
N LEU A 113 -5.50 -11.16 -2.81
CA LEU A 113 -5.89 -10.82 -1.45
C LEU A 113 -7.39 -11.05 -1.21
N ALA A 114 -8.24 -10.72 -2.19
CA ALA A 114 -9.69 -10.93 -2.09
C ALA A 114 -10.06 -12.42 -1.97
N GLU A 115 -9.32 -13.32 -2.63
CA GLU A 115 -9.48 -14.77 -2.47
C GLU A 115 -9.04 -15.27 -1.10
N GLU A 116 -7.89 -14.78 -0.60
CA GLU A 116 -7.29 -15.23 0.65
C GLU A 116 -7.98 -14.66 1.89
N MET A 117 -8.55 -13.46 1.77
CA MET A 117 -9.08 -12.65 2.86
C MET A 117 -10.45 -12.04 2.51
N PRO A 118 -11.46 -12.86 2.15
CA PRO A 118 -12.79 -12.36 1.81
C PRO A 118 -13.48 -11.74 3.02
N GLU A 119 -14.14 -10.58 2.82
CA GLU A 119 -14.94 -9.87 3.85
C GLU A 119 -14.17 -9.51 5.12
N ARG A 120 -12.84 -9.31 5.02
CA ARG A 120 -11.96 -9.09 6.18
C ARG A 120 -11.78 -7.64 6.58
N PHE A 121 -11.89 -6.70 5.65
CA PHE A 121 -11.52 -5.31 5.86
C PHE A 121 -12.74 -4.41 6.06
N ASP A 122 -12.68 -3.54 7.06
CA ASP A 122 -13.67 -2.47 7.28
C ASP A 122 -13.49 -1.34 6.26
N ILE A 123 -12.23 -1.07 5.88
CA ILE A 123 -11.86 0.04 5.00
C ILE A 123 -10.87 -0.46 3.94
N ILE A 124 -11.09 -0.05 2.69
CA ILE A 124 -10.21 -0.32 1.56
C ILE A 124 -9.78 1.03 0.97
N THR A 125 -8.47 1.31 0.97
CA THR A 125 -7.88 2.44 0.23
C THR A 125 -7.21 1.92 -1.04
N CYS A 126 -7.35 2.67 -2.13
CA CYS A 126 -6.77 2.35 -3.42
C CYS A 126 -6.45 3.68 -4.10
N MET A 127 -5.25 4.21 -3.84
CA MET A 127 -4.87 5.58 -4.17
C MET A 127 -3.70 5.56 -5.16
N GLU A 128 -3.84 6.28 -6.28
CA GLU A 128 -2.78 6.51 -7.28
C GLU A 128 -2.20 5.22 -7.94
N MET A 129 -3.08 4.29 -8.35
CA MET A 129 -2.73 3.10 -9.16
C MET A 129 -2.60 3.39 -10.65
#